data_AF-A0A920DPG7-F1
#
_entry.id   AF-A0A920DPG7-F1
#
_cell.length_a   1.000
_cell.length_b   1.000
_cell.length_c   1.000
_cell.angle_alpha   90.00
_cell.angle_beta   90.00
_cell.angle_gamma   90.00
#
_symmetry.space_group_name_H-M   'P 1'
#
loop_
_entity.id
_entity.type
_entity.pdbx_description
1 polymer ?
#
loop_
_entity_poly.entity_id
_entity_poly.type
_entity_poly.pdbx_seq_one_letter_code
_entity_poly.pdbx_strand_id
1 'polypeptide(L)'
;MHKSKNITSLLFFFISIFIFCTHILGVNLEEHKYGLNVYKKGNCMGCHSWHGKGGGGYGAGVSLRNINLTLDEIINVIKCGRPGTGMPYFLRKAYKEEKCYDTTFEDYDDSYRPVSSKKFLSSKQIQAVSIFVREVLQNKKLDKNYCEFFYEKGSKVCLNLKN
;
A
#
# COMPACT_ATOMS: atom_id res chain seq x y z
N MET A 1 23.39 -10.38 63.81
CA MET A 1 23.79 -9.49 62.70
C MET A 1 23.70 -10.25 61.39
N HIS A 2 22.63 -10.08 60.61
CA HIS A 2 22.63 -10.52 59.21
C HIS A 2 22.12 -9.36 58.36
N LYS A 3 23.05 -8.84 57.54
CA LYS A 3 22.96 -7.62 56.75
C LYS A 3 22.02 -7.86 55.57
N SER A 4 21.12 -6.89 55.35
CA SER A 4 20.22 -6.82 54.21
C SER A 4 20.99 -6.89 52.88
N LYS A 5 20.45 -7.62 51.90
CA LYS A 5 20.90 -7.58 50.51
C LYS A 5 19.73 -7.24 49.60
N ASN A 6 19.68 -5.96 49.22
CA ASN A 6 19.34 -5.44 47.90
C ASN A 6 18.13 -6.05 47.16
N ILE A 7 16.92 -5.62 47.53
CA ILE A 7 15.67 -5.84 46.77
C ILE A 7 15.39 -4.69 45.77
N THR A 8 16.25 -3.68 45.70
CA THR A 8 16.04 -2.46 44.90
C THR A 8 16.50 -2.56 43.44
N SER A 9 17.23 -3.62 43.03
CA SER A 9 17.75 -3.76 41.66
C SER A 9 16.74 -4.39 40.69
N LEU A 10 15.80 -5.20 41.18
CA LEU A 10 14.84 -5.91 40.31
C LEU A 10 13.70 -5.02 39.81
N LEU A 11 13.37 -3.93 40.52
CA LEU A 11 12.29 -3.02 40.10
C LEU A 11 12.67 -2.13 38.91
N PHE A 12 13.96 -1.81 38.73
CA PHE A 12 14.41 -0.93 37.64
C PHE A 12 14.45 -1.63 36.27
N PHE A 13 14.60 -2.96 36.24
CA PHE A 13 14.63 -3.71 34.98
C PHE A 13 13.24 -3.91 34.35
N PHE A 14 12.18 -3.93 35.16
CA PHE A 14 10.81 -4.05 34.66
C PHE A 14 10.23 -2.73 34.13
N ILE A 15 10.71 -1.58 34.62
CA ILE A 15 10.25 -0.26 34.17
C ILE A 15 10.79 0.07 32.77
N SER A 16 11.99 -0.43 32.41
CA SER A 16 12.58 -0.22 31.07
C SER A 16 11.85 -0.95 29.94
N ILE A 17 11.15 -2.05 30.23
CA ILE A 17 10.44 -2.85 29.21
C ILE A 17 9.06 -2.25 28.90
N PHE A 18 8.46 -1.55 29.84
CA PHE A 18 7.16 -0.88 29.64
C PHE A 18 7.24 0.41 28.82
N ILE A 19 8.40 1.08 28.79
CA ILE A 19 8.58 2.36 28.07
C ILE A 19 8.65 2.15 26.54
N PHE A 20 8.95 0.94 26.05
CA PHE A 20 8.96 0.66 24.61
C PHE A 20 7.57 0.37 24.02
N CYS A 21 6.52 0.28 24.85
CA CYS A 21 5.18 -0.12 24.40
C CYS A 21 4.23 1.07 24.13
N THR A 22 4.70 2.32 24.28
CA THR A 22 3.85 3.51 24.18
C THR A 22 4.05 4.36 22.93
N HIS A 23 4.84 3.92 21.94
CA HIS A 23 4.89 4.62 20.65
C HIS A 23 3.67 4.26 19.78
N ILE A 24 2.57 4.93 20.11
CA ILE A 24 1.58 5.56 19.24
C ILE A 24 1.25 4.78 17.96
N LEU A 25 0.00 4.32 17.93
CA LEU A 25 -0.79 3.70 16.86
C LEU A 25 -0.90 4.57 15.58
N GLY A 26 0.22 5.03 15.03
CA GLY A 26 0.30 5.83 13.81
C GLY A 26 1.17 5.13 12.76
N VAL A 27 0.73 5.15 11.50
CA VAL A 27 1.55 4.64 10.38
C VAL A 27 2.70 5.60 10.13
N ASN A 28 3.94 5.11 10.15
CA ASN A 28 5.09 5.90 9.73
C ASN A 28 5.10 6.05 8.20
N LEU A 29 4.63 7.19 7.71
CA LEU A 29 4.50 7.43 6.26
C LEU A 29 5.86 7.40 5.53
N GLU A 30 6.96 7.80 6.19
CA GLU A 30 8.27 7.82 5.54
C GLU A 30 8.77 6.41 5.17
N GLU A 31 8.43 5.38 5.95
CA GLU A 31 8.72 3.98 5.61
C GLU A 31 8.03 3.53 4.31
N HIS A 32 6.93 4.20 3.96
CA HIS A 32 6.10 3.89 2.80
C HIS A 32 6.46 4.70 1.55
N LYS A 33 7.48 5.57 1.62
CA LYS A 33 7.86 6.48 0.52
C LYS A 33 8.23 5.74 -0.76
N TYR A 34 8.89 4.59 -0.64
CA TYR A 34 9.18 3.74 -1.80
C TYR A 34 7.90 3.21 -2.46
N GLY A 35 6.92 2.76 -1.66
CA GLY A 35 5.62 2.31 -2.15
C GLY A 35 4.83 3.43 -2.82
N LEU A 36 4.82 4.63 -2.25
CA LEU A 36 4.26 5.83 -2.88
C LEU A 36 4.91 6.13 -4.24
N ASN A 37 6.24 6.08 -4.32
CA ASN A 37 6.94 6.32 -5.58
C ASN A 37 6.58 5.28 -6.64
N VAL A 38 6.40 4.01 -6.24
CA VAL A 38 5.91 2.96 -7.14
C VAL A 38 4.45 3.23 -7.56
N TYR A 39 3.58 3.67 -6.65
CA TYR A 39 2.20 4.06 -6.96
C TYR A 39 2.15 5.15 -8.05
N LYS A 40 3.04 6.14 -7.96
CA LYS A 40 3.19 7.18 -9.00
C LYS A 40 3.76 6.60 -10.31
N LYS A 41 4.85 5.82 -10.23
CA LYS A 41 5.52 5.19 -11.39
C LYS A 41 4.59 4.28 -12.18
N GLY A 42 3.78 3.47 -11.50
CA GLY A 42 2.81 2.56 -12.09
C GLY A 42 1.56 3.26 -12.64
N ASN A 43 1.45 4.58 -12.48
CA ASN A 43 0.28 5.37 -12.82
C ASN A 43 -1.01 4.84 -12.17
N CYS A 44 -0.92 4.30 -10.95
CA CYS A 44 -2.07 3.77 -10.22
C CYS A 44 -3.11 4.88 -9.96
N MET A 45 -2.61 6.11 -9.75
CA MET A 45 -3.43 7.31 -9.56
C MET A 45 -4.26 7.69 -10.79
N GLY A 46 -3.94 7.19 -11.99
CA GLY A 46 -4.74 7.46 -13.19
C GLY A 46 -6.19 7.00 -13.00
N CYS A 47 -6.38 5.82 -12.42
CA CYS A 47 -7.69 5.26 -12.12
C CYS A 47 -8.12 5.46 -10.67
N HIS A 48 -7.19 5.37 -9.71
CA HIS A 48 -7.50 5.39 -8.27
C HIS A 48 -7.35 6.78 -7.61
N SER A 49 -6.96 7.78 -8.40
CA SER A 49 -6.64 9.16 -7.97
C SER A 49 -5.48 9.24 -6.99
N TRP A 50 -4.97 10.45 -6.75
CA TRP A 50 -3.90 10.65 -5.78
C TRP A 50 -4.35 10.27 -4.36
N HIS A 51 -5.61 10.52 -4.00
CA HIS A 51 -6.16 10.23 -2.68
C HIS A 51 -6.65 8.79 -2.50
N GLY A 52 -6.52 7.92 -3.51
CA GLY A 52 -6.94 6.51 -3.42
C GLY A 52 -8.46 6.29 -3.30
N LYS A 53 -9.31 7.29 -3.56
CA LYS A 53 -10.77 7.13 -3.51
C LYS A 53 -11.36 6.65 -4.83
N GLY A 54 -10.55 6.59 -5.89
CA GLY A 54 -11.07 6.37 -7.23
C GLY A 54 -12.05 7.47 -7.66
N GLY A 55 -12.90 7.16 -8.63
CA GLY A 55 -13.87 8.12 -9.19
C GLY A 55 -13.35 8.90 -10.41
N GLY A 56 -14.25 9.70 -11.00
CA GLY A 56 -14.22 10.20 -12.40
C GLY A 56 -12.93 10.83 -12.92
N GLY A 57 -12.58 10.46 -14.16
CA GLY A 57 -11.35 10.76 -14.90
C GLY A 57 -10.92 9.57 -15.79
N TYR A 58 -9.68 9.56 -16.29
CA TYR A 58 -9.09 8.49 -17.12
C TYR A 58 -8.98 7.15 -16.35
N GLY A 59 -10.08 6.40 -16.26
CA GLY A 59 -10.09 4.97 -15.90
C GLY A 59 -10.92 4.54 -14.70
N ALA A 60 -11.70 5.45 -14.08
CA ALA A 60 -12.76 5.18 -13.08
C ALA A 60 -12.52 3.94 -12.17
N GLY A 61 -11.39 3.94 -11.45
CA GLY A 61 -11.06 2.85 -10.52
C GLY A 61 -11.92 2.87 -9.26
N VAL A 62 -12.02 1.72 -8.59
CA VAL A 62 -12.65 1.62 -7.27
C VAL A 62 -11.83 2.35 -6.20
N SER A 63 -12.48 2.69 -5.07
CA SER A 63 -11.80 3.26 -3.91
C SER A 63 -10.88 2.26 -3.24
N LEU A 64 -9.57 2.51 -3.26
CA LEU A 64 -8.56 1.73 -2.53
C LEU A 64 -8.69 1.90 -1.00
N ARG A 65 -9.40 2.93 -0.54
CA ARG A 65 -9.68 3.13 0.89
C ARG A 65 -10.80 2.23 1.42
N ASN A 66 -11.64 1.71 0.54
CA ASN A 66 -12.83 0.92 0.90
C ASN A 66 -12.70 -0.56 0.50
N ILE A 67 -11.55 -1.00 0.00
CA ILE A 67 -11.33 -2.41 -0.35
C ILE A 67 -11.25 -3.27 0.93
N ASN A 68 -11.71 -4.51 0.83
CA ASN A 68 -11.56 -5.52 1.87
C ASN A 68 -10.77 -6.72 1.33
N LEU A 69 -9.50 -6.48 1.00
CA LEU A 69 -8.56 -7.52 0.60
C LEU A 69 -7.57 -7.79 1.73
N THR A 70 -6.72 -8.81 1.62
CA THR A 70 -5.48 -9.11 2.38
C THR A 70 -4.24 -8.66 1.58
N LEU A 71 -3.05 -8.59 2.23
CA LEU A 71 -1.86 -8.08 1.54
C LEU A 71 -1.53 -8.94 0.30
N ASP A 72 -1.62 -10.26 0.44
CA ASP A 72 -1.37 -11.20 -0.64
C ASP A 72 -2.39 -11.06 -1.78
N GLU A 73 -3.66 -10.79 -1.46
CA GLU A 73 -4.67 -10.49 -2.46
C GLU A 73 -4.37 -9.19 -3.21
N ILE A 74 -3.90 -8.14 -2.52
CA ILE A 74 -3.47 -6.89 -3.17
C ILE A 74 -2.26 -7.17 -4.08
N ILE A 75 -1.27 -7.91 -3.59
CA ILE A 75 -0.09 -8.30 -4.39
C ILE A 75 -0.54 -9.04 -5.65
N ASN A 76 -1.44 -10.02 -5.51
CA ASN A 76 -1.92 -10.81 -6.62
C ASN A 76 -2.68 -9.95 -7.64
N VAL A 77 -3.57 -9.07 -7.18
CA VAL A 77 -4.32 -8.15 -8.05
C VAL A 77 -3.39 -7.17 -8.79
N ILE A 78 -2.35 -6.65 -8.15
CA ILE A 78 -1.38 -5.76 -8.83
C ILE A 78 -0.51 -6.55 -9.80
N LYS A 79 -0.03 -7.73 -9.40
CA LYS A 79 0.76 -8.64 -10.24
C LYS A 79 0.00 -9.00 -11.52
N CYS A 80 -1.23 -9.46 -11.37
CA CYS A 80 -2.03 -10.12 -12.41
C CYS A 80 -3.05 -9.18 -13.07
N GLY A 81 -3.22 -7.95 -12.60
CA GLY A 81 -4.29 -7.07 -13.05
C GLY A 81 -5.66 -7.66 -12.74
N ARG A 82 -6.70 -7.18 -13.40
CA ARG A 82 -8.05 -7.75 -13.31
C ARG A 82 -8.58 -8.03 -14.72
N PRO A 83 -8.61 -9.31 -15.16
CA PRO A 83 -9.17 -9.70 -16.45
C PRO A 83 -10.58 -9.13 -16.66
N GLY A 84 -10.92 -8.79 -17.91
CA GLY A 84 -12.19 -8.14 -18.25
C GLY A 84 -12.34 -6.68 -17.76
N THR A 85 -11.28 -6.06 -17.23
CA THR A 85 -11.30 -4.66 -16.79
C THR A 85 -10.11 -3.88 -17.36
N GLY A 86 -10.12 -2.55 -17.19
CA GLY A 86 -8.98 -1.70 -17.55
C GLY A 86 -7.78 -1.77 -16.60
N MET A 87 -7.84 -2.53 -15.50
CA MET A 87 -6.71 -2.64 -14.55
C MET A 87 -5.66 -3.62 -15.09
N PRO A 88 -4.47 -3.13 -15.48
CA PRO A 88 -3.49 -3.97 -16.16
C PRO A 88 -2.71 -4.86 -15.20
N TYR A 89 -2.10 -5.90 -15.74
CA TYR A 89 -1.07 -6.67 -15.03
C TYR A 89 0.26 -5.92 -15.04
N PHE A 90 0.93 -5.88 -13.88
CA PHE A 90 2.18 -5.13 -13.70
C PHE A 90 3.43 -6.02 -13.67
N LEU A 91 3.31 -7.33 -13.46
CA LEU A 91 4.45 -8.23 -13.56
C LEU A 91 4.65 -8.66 -15.02
N ARG A 92 5.86 -8.47 -15.55
CA ARG A 92 6.18 -8.81 -16.94
C ARG A 92 5.91 -10.28 -17.30
N LYS A 93 6.09 -11.17 -16.32
CA LYS A 93 5.95 -12.63 -16.44
C LYS A 93 4.51 -13.14 -16.31
N ALA A 94 3.58 -12.30 -15.86
CA ALA A 94 2.19 -12.68 -15.64
C ALA A 94 1.53 -13.21 -16.92
N TYR A 95 0.79 -14.31 -16.80
CA TYR A 95 0.11 -15.07 -17.86
C TYR A 95 1.01 -15.67 -18.94
N LYS A 96 2.34 -15.55 -18.81
CA LYS A 96 3.34 -16.10 -19.76
C LYS A 96 4.20 -17.18 -19.11
N GLU A 97 4.99 -16.78 -18.13
CA GLU A 97 5.88 -17.66 -17.38
C GLU A 97 5.28 -18.02 -16.02
N GLU A 98 4.44 -17.13 -15.49
CA GLU A 98 3.74 -17.32 -14.22
C GLU A 98 2.24 -17.27 -14.45
N LYS A 99 1.54 -18.30 -13.98
CA LYS A 99 0.08 -18.31 -13.97
C LYS A 99 -0.46 -17.20 -13.06
N CYS A 100 -1.61 -16.69 -13.46
CA CYS A 100 -2.39 -15.71 -12.74
C CYS A 100 -3.83 -16.21 -12.67
N TYR A 101 -4.41 -16.26 -11.48
CA TYR A 101 -5.74 -16.88 -11.29
C TYR A 101 -5.82 -18.30 -11.88
N ASP A 102 -4.74 -19.07 -11.77
CA ASP A 102 -4.55 -20.40 -12.35
C ASP A 102 -4.59 -20.52 -13.88
N THR A 103 -4.61 -19.37 -14.57
CA THR A 103 -4.69 -19.26 -16.04
C THR A 103 -3.41 -18.70 -16.69
N THR A 104 -3.27 -18.93 -17.98
CA THR A 104 -2.31 -18.30 -18.91
C THR A 104 -3.06 -17.53 -20.01
N PHE A 105 -2.31 -16.90 -20.90
CA PHE A 105 -2.91 -16.14 -22.00
C PHE A 105 -3.72 -16.98 -22.99
N GLU A 106 -3.45 -18.27 -23.07
CA GLU A 106 -4.14 -19.23 -23.93
C GLU A 106 -5.57 -19.52 -23.44
N ASP A 107 -5.86 -19.24 -22.16
CA ASP A 107 -7.18 -19.47 -21.56
C ASP A 107 -8.18 -18.32 -21.81
N TYR A 108 -7.76 -17.24 -22.49
CA TYR A 108 -8.58 -16.04 -22.72
C TYR A 108 -8.83 -15.76 -24.19
N ASP A 109 -10.08 -15.43 -24.53
CA ASP A 109 -10.42 -14.76 -25.79
C ASP A 109 -10.01 -13.27 -25.79
N ASP A 110 -10.08 -12.63 -26.96
CA ASP A 110 -9.69 -11.24 -27.14
C ASP A 110 -10.54 -10.23 -26.34
N SER A 111 -11.78 -10.57 -25.99
CA SER A 111 -12.71 -9.67 -25.32
C SER A 111 -12.50 -9.59 -23.80
N TYR A 112 -11.94 -10.64 -23.18
CA TYR A 112 -11.66 -10.70 -21.74
C TYR A 112 -10.16 -10.78 -21.40
N ARG A 113 -9.29 -10.67 -22.42
CA ARG A 113 -7.85 -10.80 -22.27
C ARG A 113 -7.26 -9.82 -21.24
N PRO A 114 -6.41 -10.27 -20.31
CA PRO A 114 -5.71 -9.39 -19.38
C PRO A 114 -4.88 -8.33 -20.11
N VAL A 115 -5.08 -7.06 -19.77
CA VAL A 115 -4.38 -5.94 -20.43
C VAL A 115 -3.02 -5.68 -19.80
N SER A 116 -2.01 -5.39 -20.62
CA SER A 116 -0.65 -5.13 -20.15
C SER A 116 -0.47 -3.70 -19.65
N SER A 117 0.33 -3.54 -18.59
CA SER A 117 0.71 -2.19 -18.11
C SER A 117 1.74 -1.57 -19.05
N LYS A 118 1.66 -0.24 -19.23
CA LYS A 118 2.70 0.52 -19.96
C LYS A 118 4.05 0.52 -19.24
N LYS A 119 4.06 0.24 -17.93
CA LYS A 119 5.25 0.23 -17.07
C LYS A 119 5.19 -0.99 -16.16
N PHE A 120 6.00 -2.00 -16.46
CA PHE A 120 6.15 -3.16 -15.59
C PHE A 120 6.85 -2.80 -14.28
N LEU A 121 6.51 -3.55 -13.23
CA LEU A 121 7.06 -3.47 -11.89
C LEU A 121 7.81 -4.77 -11.55
N SER A 122 8.90 -4.67 -10.80
CA SER A 122 9.55 -5.86 -10.20
C SER A 122 8.72 -6.39 -9.02
N SER A 123 8.96 -7.63 -8.60
CA SER A 123 8.28 -8.21 -7.42
C SER A 123 8.45 -7.34 -6.17
N LYS A 124 9.65 -6.77 -5.95
CA LYS A 124 9.92 -5.82 -4.86
C LYS A 124 9.08 -4.55 -4.97
N GLN A 125 8.89 -4.02 -6.18
CA GLN A 125 8.04 -2.85 -6.41
C GLN A 125 6.57 -3.17 -6.15
N ILE A 126 6.08 -4.32 -6.65
CA ILE A 126 4.71 -4.80 -6.42
C ILE A 126 4.45 -4.94 -4.92
N GLN A 127 5.37 -5.57 -4.18
CA GLN A 127 5.24 -5.71 -2.73
C GLN A 127 5.18 -4.34 -2.04
N ALA A 128 6.10 -3.43 -2.39
CA ALA A 128 6.15 -2.10 -1.77
C ALA A 128 4.87 -1.27 -2.01
N VAL A 129 4.34 -1.27 -3.24
CA VAL A 129 3.07 -0.55 -3.51
C VAL A 129 1.89 -1.23 -2.84
N SER A 130 1.91 -2.57 -2.71
CA SER A 130 0.84 -3.31 -2.03
C SER A 130 0.80 -2.98 -0.54
N ILE A 131 1.96 -2.90 0.11
CA ILE A 131 2.10 -2.46 1.51
C ILE A 131 1.62 -1.01 1.66
N PHE A 132 2.01 -0.11 0.74
CA PHE A 132 1.48 1.26 0.75
C PHE A 132 -0.05 1.31 0.63
N VAL A 133 -0.66 0.54 -0.28
CA VAL A 133 -2.13 0.49 -0.39
C VAL A 133 -2.76 -0.05 0.90
N ARG A 134 -2.22 -1.15 1.45
CA ARG A 134 -2.69 -1.78 2.69
C ARG A 134 -2.63 -0.85 3.88
N GLU A 135 -1.46 -0.25 4.13
CA GLU A 135 -1.18 0.42 5.39
C GLU A 135 -1.55 1.89 5.37
N VAL A 136 -1.42 2.55 4.20
CA VAL A 136 -1.62 4.00 4.07
C VAL A 136 -3.00 4.37 3.50
N LEU A 137 -3.60 3.53 2.65
CA LEU A 137 -4.88 3.85 2.01
C LEU A 137 -6.06 3.09 2.62
N GLN A 138 -5.97 1.77 2.67
CA GLN A 138 -7.09 0.91 3.05
C GLN A 138 -7.58 1.22 4.47
N ASN A 139 -8.87 1.51 4.59
CA ASN A 139 -9.54 1.89 5.84
C ASN A 139 -8.93 3.10 6.55
N LYS A 140 -8.10 3.91 5.87
CA LYS A 140 -7.55 5.16 6.40
C LYS A 140 -8.39 6.34 5.94
N LYS A 141 -8.60 7.32 6.83
CA LYS A 141 -9.19 8.60 6.47
C LYS A 141 -8.21 9.41 5.63
N LEU A 142 -8.75 10.28 4.77
CA LEU A 142 -7.93 11.26 4.07
C LEU A 142 -7.71 12.44 5.03
N ASP A 143 -6.45 12.73 5.33
CA ASP A 143 -6.02 13.84 6.16
C ASP A 143 -4.96 14.68 5.45
N LYS A 144 -4.56 15.79 6.08
CA LYS A 144 -3.53 16.68 5.55
C LYS A 144 -2.14 16.04 5.56
N ASN A 145 -1.81 15.23 6.56
CA ASN A 145 -0.53 14.53 6.64
C ASN A 145 -0.27 13.63 5.42
N TYR A 146 -1.26 12.83 5.03
CA TYR A 146 -1.20 12.01 3.82
C TYR A 146 -1.08 12.87 2.56
N CYS A 147 -1.83 13.97 2.47
CA CYS A 147 -1.74 14.86 1.32
C CYS A 147 -0.34 15.44 1.15
N GLU A 148 0.27 15.91 2.24
CA GLU A 148 1.64 16.44 2.26
C GLU A 148 2.68 15.33 2.03
N PHE A 149 2.42 14.10 2.46
CA PHE A 149 3.24 12.96 2.07
C PHE A 149 3.17 12.69 0.56
N PHE A 150 2.00 12.86 -0.06
CA PHE A 150 1.83 12.67 -1.50
C PHE A 150 2.44 13.81 -2.34
N TYR A 151 2.22 15.07 -1.96
CA TYR A 151 2.55 16.26 -2.75
C TYR A 151 3.71 17.11 -2.24
N GLU A 152 4.29 16.77 -1.09
CA GLU A 152 5.19 17.58 -0.28
C GLU A 152 4.48 18.56 0.67
N LYS A 153 5.18 18.87 1.77
CA LYS A 153 4.70 19.74 2.86
C LYS A 153 4.40 21.15 2.34
N GLY A 154 3.26 21.70 2.73
CA GLY A 154 2.84 23.05 2.31
C GLY A 154 2.25 23.13 0.90
N SER A 155 2.05 22.01 0.20
CA SER A 155 1.36 22.01 -1.10
C SER A 155 -0.03 22.64 -1.00
N LYS A 156 -0.36 23.51 -1.97
CA LYS A 156 -1.66 24.23 -2.03
C LYS A 156 -2.86 23.29 -2.05
N VAL A 157 -2.70 22.10 -2.62
CA VAL A 157 -3.75 21.05 -2.69
C VAL A 157 -4.17 20.59 -1.29
N CYS A 158 -3.29 20.71 -0.30
CA CYS A 158 -3.49 20.21 1.05
C CYS A 158 -4.06 21.25 2.04
N LEU A 159 -4.16 22.52 1.65
CA LEU A 159 -4.49 23.64 2.56
C LEU A 159 -5.85 23.49 3.25
N ASN A 160 -6.83 22.90 2.56
CA ASN A 160 -8.20 22.74 3.07
C ASN A 160 -8.44 21.41 3.79
N LEU A 161 -7.41 20.56 3.94
CA LEU A 161 -7.51 19.31 4.67
C LEU A 161 -7.18 19.52 6.15
N LYS A 162 -7.91 18.79 7.00
CA LYS A 162 -7.67 18.74 8.45
C LYS A 162 -6.75 17.57 8.78
N ASN A 163 -6.04 17.67 9.91
CA ASN A 163 -5.35 16.55 10.55
C ASN A 163 -6.32 15.68 11.34
#